data_AF-A9B801-F1
#
_entry.id   AF-A9B801-F1
#
_cell.length_a   1.000
_cell.length_b   1.000
_cell.length_c   1.000
_cell.angle_alpha   90.00
_cell.angle_beta   90.00
_cell.angle_gamma   90.00
#
_symmetry.space_group_name_H-M   'P 1'
#
loop_
_entity.id
_entity.type
_entity.pdbx_description
1 polymer ?
#
loop_
_entity_poly.entity_id
_entity_poly.type
_entity_poly.pdbx_seq_one_letter_code
_entity_poly.pdbx_strand_id
1 'polypeptide(L)'
;MSDDNTSSVGHRRWLLYPPTLKMGTGDVKAQTGTLDANSLWVVGNTGPRPATRTEYIAWPPAGFVPFMNAYKRWSFSLPNANFANAVVTMQKSGQSQALTIVSRSSGSGDNTIAWDVTGYSSWPAPATDITYTVNVSNVVQNGQTRSFSYQVTVIDPSR
;
A
#
# COMPACT_ATOMS: atom_id res chain seq x y z
N MET A 1 -3.87 2.38 5.89
CA MET A 1 -4.18 1.13 6.61
C MET A 1 -2.87 0.55 7.11
N SER A 2 -2.76 0.16 8.38
CA SER A 2 -1.49 -0.35 8.94
C SER A 2 -1.21 -1.81 8.51
N ASP A 3 -2.25 -2.66 8.46
CA ASP A 3 -2.15 -4.12 8.22
C ASP A 3 -1.11 -4.82 9.11
N ASP A 4 -0.98 -4.34 10.35
CA ASP A 4 -0.08 -4.94 11.32
C ASP A 4 -0.41 -6.44 11.46
N ASN A 5 0.63 -7.27 11.50
CA ASN A 5 0.56 -8.75 11.47
C ASN A 5 0.10 -9.41 10.16
N THR A 6 -0.19 -8.67 9.09
CA THR A 6 -0.50 -9.25 7.77
C THR A 6 0.59 -8.89 6.77
N SER A 7 1.64 -9.72 6.64
CA SER A 7 2.78 -9.45 5.74
C SER A 7 2.37 -9.30 4.28
N SER A 8 1.34 -10.04 3.84
CA SER A 8 0.79 -10.00 2.49
C SER A 8 -0.02 -8.73 2.17
N VAL A 9 -0.34 -7.91 3.18
CA VAL A 9 -1.24 -6.74 3.10
C VAL A 9 -2.56 -7.03 2.38
N GLY A 10 -3.09 -8.25 2.55
CA GLY A 10 -4.25 -8.76 1.80
C GLY A 10 -5.49 -7.88 1.91
N HIS A 11 -5.83 -7.40 3.12
CA HIS A 11 -6.99 -6.55 3.33
C HIS A 11 -6.91 -5.24 2.54
N ARG A 12 -5.77 -4.53 2.62
CA ARG A 12 -5.50 -3.33 1.80
C ARG A 12 -5.56 -3.61 0.31
N ARG A 13 -5.04 -4.75 -0.14
CA ARG A 13 -5.06 -5.11 -1.56
C ARG A 13 -6.47 -5.33 -2.06
N TRP A 14 -7.33 -6.01 -1.30
CA TRP A 14 -8.75 -6.16 -1.66
C TRP A 14 -9.49 -4.83 -1.65
N LEU A 15 -9.26 -3.99 -0.63
CA LEU A 15 -9.92 -2.70 -0.51
C LEU A 15 -9.53 -1.73 -1.63
N LEU A 16 -8.27 -1.77 -2.07
CA LEU A 16 -7.77 -0.90 -3.14
C LEU A 16 -7.78 -1.57 -4.53
N TYR A 17 -8.44 -2.72 -4.67
CA TYR A 17 -8.44 -3.49 -5.92
C TYR A 17 -9.32 -2.79 -6.96
N PRO A 18 -8.75 -2.25 -8.06
CA PRO A 18 -9.53 -1.41 -8.98
C PRO A 18 -10.74 -2.08 -9.63
N PRO A 19 -10.73 -3.40 -9.92
CA PRO A 19 -11.91 -4.09 -10.44
C PRO A 19 -13.08 -4.22 -9.46
N THR A 20 -12.93 -3.94 -8.16
CA THR A 20 -14.02 -4.09 -7.18
C THR A 20 -15.14 -3.09 -7.45
N LEU A 21 -16.36 -3.59 -7.68
CA LEU A 21 -17.54 -2.78 -8.01
C LEU A 21 -18.39 -2.44 -6.79
N LYS A 22 -18.50 -3.38 -5.85
CA LYS A 22 -19.33 -3.24 -4.66
C LYS A 22 -18.55 -3.68 -3.44
N MET A 23 -18.69 -2.91 -2.38
CA MET A 23 -18.22 -3.22 -1.05
C MET A 23 -19.39 -3.07 -0.08
N GLY A 24 -19.38 -3.85 0.99
CA GLY A 24 -20.38 -3.77 2.06
C GLY A 24 -19.71 -3.51 3.39
N THR A 25 -20.33 -2.69 4.24
CA THR A 25 -19.92 -2.51 5.63
C THR A 25 -21.14 -2.72 6.53
N GLY A 26 -20.90 -3.30 7.69
CA GLY A 26 -21.94 -3.50 8.70
C GLY A 26 -21.35 -3.34 10.09
N ASP A 27 -22.05 -2.57 10.91
CA ASP A 27 -21.60 -2.15 12.24
C ASP A 27 -22.64 -2.54 13.28
N VAL A 28 -22.18 -3.09 14.40
CA VAL A 28 -23.02 -3.33 15.58
C VAL A 28 -22.37 -2.68 16.79
N LYS A 29 -23.21 -2.01 17.59
CA LYS A 29 -22.78 -1.48 18.88
C LYS A 29 -22.59 -2.61 19.89
N ALA A 30 -21.71 -2.41 20.84
CA ALA A 30 -21.54 -3.27 22.00
C ALA A 30 -22.90 -3.45 22.73
N GLN A 31 -23.15 -4.69 23.14
CA GLN A 31 -24.22 -5.06 24.07
C GLN A 31 -23.61 -5.82 25.25
N THR A 32 -24.38 -6.05 26.31
CA THR A 32 -23.91 -6.83 27.46
C THR A 32 -23.30 -8.17 27.00
N GLY A 33 -21.99 -8.34 27.23
CA GLY A 33 -21.24 -9.54 26.83
C GLY A 33 -20.67 -9.55 25.40
N THR A 34 -20.75 -8.44 24.65
CA THR A 34 -20.20 -8.32 23.29
C THR A 34 -19.50 -6.96 23.10
N LEU A 35 -18.48 -6.91 22.24
CA LEU A 35 -17.79 -5.67 21.87
C LEU A 35 -18.44 -5.03 20.64
N ASP A 36 -18.16 -3.75 20.41
CA ASP A 36 -18.42 -3.11 19.12
C ASP A 36 -17.72 -3.93 18.03
N ALA A 37 -18.41 -4.13 16.90
CA ALA A 37 -17.85 -4.90 15.80
C ALA A 37 -18.21 -4.27 14.45
N ASN A 38 -17.25 -4.34 13.53
CA ASN A 38 -17.43 -4.00 12.12
C ASN A 38 -17.11 -5.22 11.27
N SER A 39 -17.85 -5.39 10.18
CA SER A 39 -17.52 -6.32 9.12
C SER A 39 -17.42 -5.57 7.80
N LEU A 40 -16.43 -5.94 7.00
CA LEU A 40 -16.18 -5.36 5.69
C LEU A 40 -16.14 -6.47 4.64
N TRP A 41 -17.04 -6.36 3.65
CA TRP A 41 -17.11 -7.27 2.51
C TRP A 41 -16.49 -6.61 1.27
N VAL A 42 -15.36 -7.15 0.82
CA VAL A 42 -14.51 -6.57 -0.25
C VAL A 42 -14.09 -7.59 -1.31
N VAL A 43 -14.68 -8.80 -1.31
CA VAL A 43 -14.30 -9.90 -2.20
C VAL A 43 -15.53 -10.43 -2.94
N GLY A 44 -15.35 -10.76 -4.23
CA GLY A 44 -16.33 -11.52 -5.02
C GLY A 44 -17.17 -10.68 -6.00
N ASN A 45 -17.21 -9.35 -5.85
CA ASN A 45 -17.92 -8.48 -6.78
C ASN A 45 -16.97 -7.60 -7.60
N THR A 46 -16.46 -8.18 -8.69
CA THR A 46 -15.50 -7.54 -9.58
C THR A 46 -16.06 -7.40 -11.00
N GLY A 47 -15.64 -6.34 -11.68
CA GLY A 47 -15.95 -6.07 -13.08
C GLY A 47 -14.69 -5.97 -13.95
N PRO A 48 -14.82 -5.46 -15.18
CA PRO A 48 -13.68 -5.06 -15.98
C PRO A 48 -12.82 -4.05 -15.20
N ARG A 49 -11.49 -4.15 -15.34
CA ARG A 49 -10.59 -3.18 -14.74
C ARG A 49 -10.84 -1.79 -15.35
N PRO A 50 -11.19 -0.78 -14.55
CA PRO A 50 -11.35 0.58 -15.06
C PRO A 50 -9.98 1.20 -15.39
N ALA A 51 -9.98 2.24 -16.22
CA ALA A 51 -8.81 3.09 -16.37
C ALA A 51 -8.52 3.82 -15.04
N THR A 52 -7.27 3.76 -14.59
CA THR A 52 -6.78 4.40 -13.37
C THR A 52 -5.70 5.41 -13.71
N ARG A 53 -5.45 6.39 -12.81
CA ARG A 53 -4.39 7.41 -13.00
C ARG A 53 -3.02 6.78 -13.25
N THR A 54 -2.74 5.67 -12.58
CA THR A 54 -1.54 4.85 -12.73
C THR A 54 -1.94 3.41 -12.94
N GLU A 55 -1.13 2.64 -13.66
CA GLU A 55 -1.36 1.21 -13.87
C GLU A 55 -1.11 0.35 -12.61
N TYR A 56 -0.42 0.92 -11.62
CA TYR A 56 -0.13 0.30 -10.33
C TYR A 56 -0.88 1.00 -9.20
N ILE A 57 -1.01 0.30 -8.08
CA ILE A 57 -1.54 0.84 -6.82
C ILE A 57 -0.41 0.82 -5.79
N ALA A 58 0.02 2.00 -5.36
CA ALA A 58 0.98 2.18 -4.27
C ALA A 58 0.26 2.57 -2.98
N TRP A 59 0.77 2.10 -1.86
CA TRP A 59 0.39 2.59 -0.53
C TRP A 59 1.64 2.83 0.32
N PRO A 60 1.86 4.07 0.82
CA PRO A 60 1.07 5.26 0.57
C PRO A 60 1.02 5.67 -0.92
N PRO A 61 -0.05 6.36 -1.37
CA PRO A 61 -0.19 6.76 -2.76
C PRO A 61 0.78 7.89 -3.12
N ALA A 62 1.11 8.02 -4.40
CA ALA A 62 1.91 9.12 -4.90
C ALA A 62 1.19 10.48 -4.71
N GLY A 63 1.93 11.48 -4.21
CA GLY A 63 1.41 12.80 -3.85
C GLY A 63 1.53 13.07 -2.35
N PHE A 64 0.65 13.92 -1.82
CA PHE A 64 0.68 14.35 -0.43
C PHE A 64 -0.09 13.38 0.47
N VAL A 65 0.55 12.93 1.54
CA VAL A 65 0.00 11.98 2.51
C VAL A 65 0.18 12.51 3.92
N PRO A 66 -0.90 12.68 4.70
CA PRO A 66 -0.79 13.01 6.11
C PRO A 66 0.06 11.98 6.88
N PHE A 67 0.97 12.42 7.75
CA PHE A 67 1.89 11.53 8.49
C PHE A 67 1.22 10.35 9.20
N MET A 68 0.05 10.55 9.81
CA MET A 68 -0.75 9.51 10.47
C MET A 68 -1.13 8.35 9.54
N ASN A 69 -1.13 8.57 8.23
CA ASN A 69 -1.51 7.59 7.21
C ASN A 69 -0.30 6.96 6.51
N ALA A 70 0.92 7.44 6.79
CA ALA A 70 2.12 7.02 6.09
C ALA A 70 2.65 5.65 6.54
N TYR A 71 2.20 5.10 7.69
CA TYR A 71 2.45 3.77 8.33
C TYR A 71 3.82 3.07 8.08
N LYS A 72 4.21 2.14 8.95
CA LYS A 72 5.49 1.41 8.75
C LYS A 72 5.57 0.66 7.42
N ARG A 73 4.48 0.00 7.02
CA ARG A 73 4.43 -0.93 5.88
C ARG A 73 3.94 -0.27 4.60
N TRP A 74 4.83 -0.21 3.63
CA TRP A 74 4.56 0.31 2.29
C TRP A 74 4.36 -0.86 1.32
N SER A 75 3.62 -0.62 0.25
CA SER A 75 3.33 -1.64 -0.75
C SER A 75 3.17 -1.07 -2.15
N PHE A 76 3.43 -1.93 -3.14
CA PHE A 76 3.26 -1.64 -4.55
C PHE A 76 2.59 -2.85 -5.21
N SER A 77 1.45 -2.62 -5.86
CA SER A 77 0.65 -3.65 -6.50
C SER A 77 0.54 -3.39 -7.99
N LEU A 78 0.72 -4.43 -8.80
CA LEU A 78 0.63 -4.35 -10.25
C LEU A 78 -0.04 -5.62 -10.79
N PRO A 79 -1.03 -5.49 -11.70
CA PRO A 79 -1.78 -6.65 -12.22
C PRO A 79 -0.86 -7.65 -12.91
N ASN A 80 -1.00 -8.94 -12.62
CA ASN A 80 -0.23 -10.03 -13.25
C ASN A 80 1.29 -9.86 -13.18
N ALA A 81 1.79 -9.09 -12.22
CA ALA A 81 3.22 -8.84 -12.06
C ALA A 81 3.92 -9.96 -11.28
N ASN A 82 5.12 -10.31 -11.69
CA ASN A 82 6.03 -11.16 -10.95
C ASN A 82 7.09 -10.30 -10.26
N PHE A 83 7.08 -10.33 -8.94
CA PHE A 83 8.00 -9.59 -8.10
C PHE A 83 9.18 -10.43 -7.59
N ALA A 84 9.39 -11.68 -8.01
CA ALA A 84 10.41 -12.57 -7.42
C ALA A 84 11.81 -11.91 -7.34
N ASN A 85 12.21 -11.21 -8.40
CA ASN A 85 13.52 -10.54 -8.49
C ASN A 85 13.43 -9.01 -8.35
N ALA A 86 12.26 -8.47 -7.99
CA ALA A 86 12.06 -7.03 -7.93
C ALA A 86 12.85 -6.40 -6.78
N VAL A 87 13.43 -5.22 -7.01
CA VAL A 87 14.18 -4.48 -5.99
C VAL A 87 13.42 -3.21 -5.66
N VAL A 88 13.32 -2.87 -4.37
CA VAL A 88 12.77 -1.60 -3.91
C VAL A 88 13.87 -0.77 -3.31
N THR A 89 13.98 0.48 -3.75
CA THR A 89 14.81 1.49 -3.12
C THR A 89 13.94 2.69 -2.74
N MET A 90 14.32 3.35 -1.64
CA MET A 90 13.62 4.51 -1.13
C MET A 90 14.65 5.57 -0.76
N GLN A 91 14.38 6.82 -1.10
CA GLN A 91 15.25 7.95 -0.78
C GLN A 91 14.45 9.04 -0.08
N LYS A 92 15.03 9.64 0.95
CA LYS A 92 14.53 10.82 1.65
C LYS A 92 15.48 11.97 1.38
N SER A 93 15.04 13.00 0.65
CA SER A 93 15.89 14.15 0.29
C SER A 93 17.24 13.74 -0.33
N GLY A 94 17.23 12.74 -1.22
CA GLY A 94 18.43 12.20 -1.88
C GLY A 94 19.26 11.23 -1.05
N GLN A 95 18.95 11.02 0.23
CA GLN A 95 19.62 10.04 1.09
C GLN A 95 18.88 8.70 1.08
N SER A 96 19.61 7.60 0.98
CA SER A 96 19.02 6.25 0.98
C SER A 96 18.34 5.96 2.32
N GLN A 97 17.11 5.45 2.25
CA GLN A 97 16.34 5.01 3.39
C GLN A 97 16.37 3.48 3.47
N ALA A 98 16.85 2.95 4.60
CA ALA A 98 16.85 1.52 4.85
C ALA A 98 15.41 0.96 4.92
N LEU A 99 15.22 -0.21 4.32
CA LEU A 99 13.95 -0.94 4.28
C LEU A 99 14.20 -2.45 4.21
N THR A 100 13.17 -3.22 4.55
CA THR A 100 13.18 -4.68 4.44
C THR A 100 11.95 -5.14 3.67
N ILE A 101 12.13 -5.92 2.60
CA ILE A 101 11.02 -6.59 1.91
C ILE A 101 10.43 -7.65 2.84
N VAL A 102 9.14 -7.56 3.12
CA VAL A 102 8.43 -8.47 4.04
C VAL A 102 7.49 -9.43 3.32
N SER A 103 7.11 -9.13 2.08
CA SER A 103 6.28 -10.01 1.27
C SER A 103 6.39 -9.73 -0.21
N ARG A 104 6.24 -10.79 -1.01
CA ARG A 104 5.99 -10.80 -2.45
C ARG A 104 4.88 -11.81 -2.68
N SER A 105 3.63 -11.36 -2.78
CA SER A 105 2.47 -12.27 -2.74
C SER A 105 1.44 -11.98 -3.82
N SER A 106 0.77 -13.06 -4.25
CA SER A 106 -0.38 -13.08 -5.16
C SER A 106 -1.64 -13.55 -4.40
N GLY A 107 -2.78 -13.65 -5.08
CA GLY A 107 -3.99 -14.27 -4.53
C GLY A 107 -4.95 -13.37 -3.75
N SER A 108 -4.59 -12.10 -3.51
CA SER A 108 -5.47 -11.11 -2.88
C SER A 108 -5.53 -9.84 -3.72
N GLY A 109 -6.38 -9.81 -4.75
CA GLY A 109 -6.38 -8.71 -5.72
C GLY A 109 -5.14 -8.76 -6.62
N ASP A 110 -4.53 -7.61 -6.91
CA ASP A 110 -3.30 -7.53 -7.70
C ASP A 110 -2.12 -8.16 -6.95
N ASN A 111 -1.14 -8.68 -7.70
CA ASN A 111 0.13 -9.12 -7.11
C ASN A 111 0.83 -7.92 -6.48
N THR A 112 1.49 -8.15 -5.34
CA THR A 112 2.01 -7.07 -4.50
C THR A 112 3.35 -7.42 -3.92
N ILE A 113 4.24 -6.43 -3.89
CA ILE A 113 5.44 -6.40 -3.05
C ILE A 113 5.21 -5.43 -1.90
N ALA A 114 5.57 -5.85 -0.69
CA ALA A 114 5.44 -5.04 0.52
C ALA A 114 6.77 -4.99 1.28
N TRP A 115 7.05 -3.85 1.90
CA TRP A 115 8.27 -3.63 2.67
C TRP A 115 8.00 -2.74 3.88
N ASP A 116 8.80 -2.93 4.90
CA ASP A 116 8.82 -2.11 6.10
C ASP A 116 9.96 -1.10 5.99
N VAL A 117 9.68 0.19 6.27
CA VAL A 117 10.70 1.23 6.32
C VAL A 117 11.41 1.18 7.67
N THR A 118 12.73 1.00 7.69
CA THR A 118 13.51 0.86 8.93
C THR A 118 13.44 2.14 9.75
N GLY A 119 13.20 2.00 11.06
CA GLY A 119 13.14 3.12 12.01
C GLY A 119 11.76 3.79 12.13
N TYR A 120 10.75 3.33 11.39
CA TYR A 120 9.38 3.84 11.50
C TYR A 120 8.46 2.76 12.07
N SER A 121 7.84 3.03 13.21
CA SER A 121 6.67 2.29 13.71
C SER A 121 5.41 3.12 13.50
N SER A 122 5.50 4.40 13.86
CA SER A 122 4.66 5.50 13.38
C SER A 122 5.55 6.52 12.65
N TRP A 123 4.91 7.40 11.88
CA TRP A 123 5.57 8.52 11.25
C TRP A 123 5.42 9.74 12.15
N PRO A 124 6.49 10.49 12.48
CA PRO A 124 6.35 11.72 13.24
C PRO A 124 5.72 12.82 12.38
N ALA A 125 5.03 13.76 13.03
CA ALA A 125 4.59 14.99 12.37
C ALA A 125 5.83 15.73 11.84
N PRO A 126 5.92 15.98 10.52
CA PRO A 126 7.08 16.64 9.95
C PRO A 126 7.02 18.16 10.15
N ALA A 127 8.14 18.78 10.50
CA ALA A 127 8.22 20.25 10.66
C ALA A 127 8.06 21.00 9.31
N THR A 128 8.45 20.36 8.22
CA THR A 128 8.23 20.76 6.83
C THR A 128 7.96 19.51 6.01
N ASP A 129 7.21 19.62 4.92
CA ASP A 129 6.92 18.51 4.01
C ASP A 129 8.17 17.70 3.66
N ILE A 130 8.06 16.37 3.77
CA ILE A 130 9.18 15.45 3.50
C ILE A 130 8.82 14.56 2.32
N THR A 131 9.55 14.71 1.23
CA THR A 131 9.37 13.87 0.04
C THR A 131 10.27 12.63 0.08
N TYR A 132 9.64 11.49 -0.17
CA TYR A 132 10.28 10.21 -0.36
C TYR A 132 10.11 9.75 -1.81
N THR A 133 11.22 9.43 -2.46
CA THR A 133 11.21 8.83 -3.80
C THR A 133 11.37 7.33 -3.68
N VAL A 134 10.41 6.57 -4.22
CA VAL A 134 10.44 5.12 -4.25
C VAL A 134 10.69 4.65 -5.68
N ASN A 135 11.65 3.74 -5.85
CA ASN A 135 11.85 3.04 -7.11
C ASN A 135 11.60 1.54 -6.90
N VAL A 136 10.83 0.95 -7.80
CA VAL A 136 10.57 -0.49 -7.85
C VAL A 136 11.05 -1.00 -9.20
N SER A 137 12.17 -1.72 -9.22
CA SER A 137 12.80 -2.21 -10.44
C SER A 137 12.73 -3.73 -10.55
N ASN A 138 13.10 -4.27 -11.71
CA ASN A 138 13.12 -5.70 -12.00
C ASN A 138 11.75 -6.38 -11.81
N VAL A 139 10.66 -5.64 -12.07
CA VAL A 139 9.30 -6.18 -12.05
C VAL A 139 9.03 -6.82 -13.41
N VAL A 140 8.70 -8.11 -13.45
CA VAL A 140 8.35 -8.76 -14.71
C VAL A 140 6.84 -8.72 -14.88
N GLN A 141 6.34 -8.22 -16.00
CA GLN A 141 4.92 -8.22 -16.34
C GLN A 141 4.77 -8.54 -17.83
N ASN A 142 3.95 -9.53 -18.16
CA ASN A 142 3.76 -10.00 -19.54
C ASN A 142 5.08 -10.33 -20.27
N GLY A 143 6.05 -10.92 -19.54
CA GLY A 143 7.36 -11.29 -20.08
C GLY A 143 8.37 -10.14 -20.22
N GLN A 144 7.99 -8.90 -19.93
CA GLN A 144 8.87 -7.74 -19.98
C GLN A 144 9.32 -7.30 -18.59
N THR A 145 10.60 -6.98 -18.44
CA THR A 145 11.15 -6.38 -17.23
C THR A 145 10.92 -4.87 -17.25
N ARG A 146 10.33 -4.35 -16.17
CA ARG A 146 9.91 -2.96 -16.03
C ARG A 146 10.39 -2.38 -14.70
N SER A 147 10.47 -1.06 -14.68
CA SER A 147 10.80 -0.26 -13.48
C SER A 147 9.79 0.86 -13.33
N PHE A 148 9.49 1.20 -12.07
CA PHE A 148 8.52 2.22 -11.69
C PHE A 148 9.14 3.16 -10.67
N SER A 149 8.76 4.44 -10.72
CA SER A 149 9.18 5.45 -9.75
C SER A 149 7.99 6.30 -9.34
N TYR A 150 7.88 6.61 -8.05
CA TYR A 150 6.86 7.50 -7.54
C TYR A 150 7.34 8.25 -6.30
N GLN A 151 6.72 9.39 -6.04
CA GLN A 151 7.04 10.25 -4.90
C GLN A 151 5.87 10.34 -3.94
N VAL A 152 6.17 10.20 -2.65
CA VAL A 152 5.24 10.41 -1.54
C VAL A 152 5.76 11.57 -0.71
N THR A 153 4.98 12.63 -0.57
CA THR A 153 5.28 13.78 0.28
C THR A 153 4.49 13.67 1.56
N VAL A 154 5.17 13.38 2.66
CA VAL A 154 4.56 13.27 3.98
C VAL A 154 4.39 14.68 4.57
N ILE A 155 3.17 14.99 5.00
CA ILE A 155 2.77 16.31 5.51
C ILE A 155 2.22 16.24 6.93
N ASP A 156 2.26 17.38 7.62
CA ASP A 156 1.42 17.66 8.77
C ASP A 156 0.16 18.41 8.30
N PRO A 157 -1.04 17.79 8.30
CA PRO A 157 -2.26 18.43 7.83
C PRO A 157 -2.82 19.46 8.83
N SER A 158 -2.21 19.61 10.02
CA SER A 158 -2.66 20.55 11.05
C SER A 158 -1.93 21.89 11.05
N ARG A 159 -0.92 22.04 10.19
CA ARG A 159 -0.22 23.29 9.92
C ARG A 159 -0.97 24.13 8.89
#